data_AF-A0A7S4CBQ9-F1
#
_entry.id   AF-A0A7S4CBQ9-F1
#
_cell.length_a   1.000
_cell.length_b   1.000
_cell.length_c   1.000
_cell.angle_alpha   90.00
_cell.angle_beta   90.00
_cell.angle_gamma   90.00
#
_symmetry.space_group_name_H-M   'P 1'
#
loop_
_entity.id
_entity.type
_entity.pdbx_description
1 polymer ?
#
loop_
_entity_poly.entity_id
_entity_poly.type
_entity_poly.pdbx_seq_one_letter_code
_entity_poly.pdbx_strand_id
1 'polypeptide(L)'
;AWQYATLNECGERFILLCRVTLGHPHETDRVMKGEKAPPVIIGTDNVRADSVVAYEGPKATRHPLTGWPGPTRNQVHTEYVVFERTQIYPEYVLKFKVV
;
A
#
# COMPACT_ATOMS: atom_id res chain seq x y z
N ALA A 1 3.45 1.47 9.49
CA ALA A 1 4.16 0.20 9.70
C ALA A 1 4.43 -0.12 11.18
N TRP A 2 5.05 0.77 11.97
CA TRP A 2 5.45 0.48 13.36
C TRP A 2 4.31 0.07 14.31
N GLN A 3 3.10 0.58 14.09
CA GLN A 3 1.91 0.23 14.89
C GLN A 3 1.53 -1.25 14.82
N TYR A 4 1.98 -1.96 13.78
CA TYR A 4 1.77 -3.40 13.60
C TYR A 4 2.90 -4.25 14.17
N ALA A 5 3.99 -3.65 14.64
CA ALA A 5 5.11 -4.39 15.22
C ALA A 5 4.83 -4.72 16.70
N THR A 6 4.92 -6.00 17.04
CA THR A 6 4.80 -6.49 18.42
C THR A 6 6.12 -6.38 19.19
N LEU A 7 6.02 -6.24 20.51
CA LEU A 7 7.18 -6.24 21.40
C LEU A 7 7.69 -7.66 21.61
N ASN A 8 9.01 -7.83 21.63
CA ASN A 8 9.64 -9.04 22.15
C ASN A 8 9.80 -8.98 23.69
N GLU A 9 10.33 -10.05 24.28
CA GLU A 9 10.60 -10.16 25.73
C GLU A 9 11.57 -9.09 26.26
N CYS A 10 12.40 -8.51 25.38
CA CYS A 10 13.37 -7.45 25.71
C CYS A 10 12.82 -6.03 25.49
N GLY A 11 11.53 -5.88 25.16
CA GLY A 11 10.89 -4.61 24.87
C GLY A 11 11.34 -3.96 23.54
N GLU A 12 11.84 -4.75 22.60
CA GLU A 12 12.27 -4.31 21.27
C GLU A 12 11.20 -4.64 20.22
N ARG A 13 11.22 -3.89 19.12
CA ARG A 13 10.38 -4.11 17.93
C ARG A 13 11.23 -4.24 16.68
N PHE A 14 10.68 -4.91 15.66
CA PHE A 14 11.31 -5.11 14.36
C PHE A 14 10.40 -4.66 13.23
N ILE A 15 10.98 -4.06 12.19
CA ILE A 15 10.31 -3.73 10.92
C ILE A 15 11.18 -4.24 9.77
N LEU A 16 10.55 -4.78 8.73
CA LEU A 16 11.21 -5.07 7.46
C LEU A 16 11.18 -3.83 6.57
N LEU A 17 12.34 -3.46 6.04
CA LEU A 17 12.45 -2.53 4.92
C LEU A 17 12.65 -3.36 3.65
N CYS A 18 11.66 -3.33 2.77
CA CYS A 18 11.65 -4.12 1.55
C CYS A 18 11.73 -3.20 0.33
N ARG A 19 12.44 -3.66 -0.70
CA ARG A 19 12.30 -3.15 -2.06
C ARG A 19 11.11 -3.85 -2.71
N VAL A 20 10.20 -3.08 -3.29
CA VAL A 20 8.96 -3.60 -3.87
C VAL A 20 8.80 -3.08 -5.29
N THR A 21 8.57 -3.98 -6.26
CA THR A 21 8.28 -3.62 -7.65
C THR A 21 6.78 -3.52 -7.85
N LEU A 22 6.28 -2.31 -8.09
CA LEU A 22 4.84 -2.03 -8.22
C LEU A 22 4.28 -2.25 -9.64
N GLY A 23 5.14 -2.28 -10.67
CA GLY A 23 4.68 -2.44 -12.05
C GLY A 23 3.72 -1.33 -12.47
N HIS A 24 2.56 -1.70 -13.00
CA HIS A 24 1.45 -0.81 -13.31
C HIS A 24 0.42 -0.76 -12.16
N PRO A 25 0.48 0.23 -11.25
CA PRO A 25 -0.39 0.27 -10.09
C PRO A 25 -1.83 0.68 -10.44
N HIS A 26 -2.79 0.04 -9.80
CA HIS A 26 -4.16 0.53 -9.69
C HIS A 26 -4.30 1.42 -8.44
N GLU A 27 -4.65 2.68 -8.64
CA GLU A 27 -4.86 3.61 -7.54
C GLU A 27 -6.30 3.49 -7.01
N THR A 28 -6.45 3.51 -5.69
CA THR A 28 -7.77 3.36 -5.08
C THR A 28 -7.93 4.20 -3.82
N ASP A 29 -9.18 4.55 -3.53
CA ASP A 29 -9.63 5.27 -2.34
C ASP A 29 -10.59 4.43 -1.48
N ARG A 30 -11.01 3.27 -1.99
CA ARG A 30 -11.94 2.34 -1.36
C ARG A 30 -11.22 1.21 -0.63
N VAL A 31 -11.92 0.67 0.36
CA VAL A 31 -11.51 -0.57 1.02
C VAL A 31 -11.77 -1.75 0.07
N MET A 32 -10.74 -2.53 -0.24
CA MET A 32 -10.80 -3.70 -1.13
C MET A 32 -10.72 -5.02 -0.35
N LYS A 33 -11.48 -5.13 0.74
CA LYS A 33 -11.43 -6.30 1.64
C LYS A 33 -11.94 -7.55 0.93
N GLY A 34 -11.12 -8.60 0.92
CA GLY A 34 -11.46 -9.90 0.33
C GLY A 34 -11.02 -10.08 -1.12
N GLU A 35 -10.56 -9.01 -1.77
CA GLU A 35 -9.98 -9.07 -3.10
C GLU A 35 -8.61 -9.77 -3.05
N LYS A 36 -8.46 -10.87 -3.80
CA LYS A 36 -7.23 -11.67 -3.85
C LYS A 36 -6.41 -11.47 -5.13
N ALA A 37 -6.90 -10.62 -6.03
CA ALA A 37 -6.26 -10.32 -7.30
C ALA A 37 -6.35 -8.82 -7.58
N PRO A 38 -5.38 -8.25 -8.32
CA PRO A 38 -5.43 -6.84 -8.70
C PRO A 38 -6.57 -6.59 -9.70
N PRO A 39 -7.16 -5.38 -9.73
CA PRO A 39 -8.21 -5.04 -10.69
C PRO A 39 -7.77 -5.13 -12.15
N VAL A 40 -8.74 -5.35 -13.04
CA VAL A 40 -8.54 -5.22 -14.49
C VAL A 40 -8.37 -3.74 -14.84
N ILE A 41 -7.41 -3.44 -15.71
CA ILE A 41 -7.15 -2.11 -16.25
C ILE A 41 -8.29 -1.74 -17.20
N ILE A 42 -8.95 -0.62 -16.92
CA ILE A 42 -10.08 -0.12 -17.73
C ILE A 42 -9.61 0.11 -19.17
N GLY A 43 -10.39 -0.38 -20.14
CA GLY A 43 -10.08 -0.22 -21.57
C GLY A 43 -9.10 -1.25 -22.12
N THR A 44 -8.76 -2.29 -21.35
CA THR A 44 -7.93 -3.42 -21.81
C THR A 44 -8.74 -4.71 -21.91
N ASP A 45 -8.24 -5.66 -22.68
CA ASP A 45 -8.82 -7.01 -22.78
C ASP A 45 -8.39 -7.86 -21.58
N ASN A 46 -9.01 -7.59 -20.43
CA ASN A 46 -8.81 -8.34 -19.18
C ASN A 46 -7.36 -8.33 -18.63
N VAL A 47 -6.55 -7.33 -19.01
CA VAL A 47 -5.22 -7.13 -18.44
C VAL A 47 -5.37 -6.59 -17.03
N ARG A 48 -4.68 -7.19 -16.05
CA ARG A 48 -4.72 -6.74 -14.65
C ARG A 48 -3.58 -5.80 -14.34
N ALA A 49 -3.81 -4.90 -13.38
CA ALA A 49 -2.75 -4.14 -12.73
C ALA A 49 -1.77 -5.08 -12.01
N ASP A 50 -0.56 -4.60 -11.73
CA ASP A 50 0.47 -5.40 -11.02
C ASP A 50 0.43 -5.18 -9.50
N SER A 51 -0.11 -4.05 -9.06
CA SER A 51 -0.22 -3.69 -7.64
C SER A 51 -1.42 -2.79 -7.40
N VAL A 52 -1.79 -2.59 -6.14
CA VAL A 52 -2.76 -1.58 -5.71
C VAL A 52 -2.09 -0.58 -4.77
N VAL A 53 -2.36 0.71 -4.97
CA VAL A 53 -1.90 1.79 -4.09
C VAL A 53 -3.11 2.52 -3.55
N ALA A 54 -3.30 2.46 -2.23
CA ALA A 54 -4.34 3.19 -1.54
C ALA A 54 -3.72 4.41 -0.88
N TYR A 55 -3.82 5.57 -1.52
CA TYR A 55 -3.19 6.79 -1.01
C TYR A 55 -3.94 7.36 0.20
N GLU A 56 -3.16 7.90 1.14
CA GLU A 56 -3.71 8.82 2.14
C GLU A 56 -4.22 10.09 1.48
N GLY A 57 -5.14 10.77 2.14
CA GLY A 57 -5.39 12.16 1.83
C GLY A 57 -6.54 12.75 2.63
N PRO A 58 -6.66 14.08 2.64
CA PRO A 58 -7.79 14.77 3.27
C PRO A 58 -9.13 14.24 2.73
N LYS A 59 -10.14 14.16 3.60
CA LYS A 59 -11.54 14.12 3.17
C LYS A 59 -11.74 15.30 2.21
N ALA A 60 -11.82 15.01 0.90
CA ALA A 60 -11.96 15.98 -0.19
C ALA A 60 -10.75 16.92 -0.46
N THR A 61 -9.66 16.39 -1.03
CA THR A 61 -8.76 17.22 -1.84
C THR A 61 -8.60 16.66 -3.25
N ARG A 62 -8.39 17.57 -4.19
CA ARG A 62 -8.26 17.29 -5.63
C ARG A 62 -7.09 16.34 -5.88
N HIS A 63 -7.25 15.44 -6.84
CA HIS A 63 -6.24 14.47 -7.23
C HIS A 63 -4.91 15.18 -7.58
N PRO A 64 -3.77 14.85 -6.95
CA PRO A 64 -2.53 15.62 -7.09
C PRO A 64 -1.97 15.66 -8.51
N LEU A 65 -2.30 14.67 -9.36
CA LEU A 65 -1.86 14.63 -10.76
C LEU A 65 -2.89 15.18 -11.76
N THR A 66 -4.17 15.30 -11.39
CA THR A 66 -5.23 15.63 -12.37
C THR A 66 -6.10 16.83 -11.97
N GLY A 67 -6.04 17.31 -10.72
CA GLY A 67 -6.80 18.46 -10.25
C GLY A 67 -8.32 18.26 -10.15
N TRP A 68 -8.82 17.06 -10.47
CA TRP A 68 -10.23 16.69 -10.36
C TRP A 68 -10.63 16.48 -8.89
N PRO A 69 -11.87 16.81 -8.49
CA PRO A 69 -12.38 16.47 -7.16
C PRO A 69 -12.29 14.95 -6.98
N GLY A 70 -11.35 14.53 -6.13
CA GLY A 70 -11.14 13.13 -5.81
C GLY A 70 -12.22 12.65 -4.84
N PRO A 71 -12.63 11.38 -4.93
CA PRO A 71 -13.52 10.80 -3.93
C PRO A 71 -12.89 10.86 -2.53
N THR A 72 -13.74 10.89 -1.50
CA THR A 72 -13.30 11.00 -0.10
C THR A 72 -12.39 9.83 0.27
N ARG A 73 -11.09 10.12 0.42
CA ARG A 73 -10.09 9.12 0.83
C ARG A 73 -10.33 8.72 2.28
N ASN A 74 -10.55 7.42 2.50
CA ASN A 74 -10.83 6.87 3.84
C ASN A 74 -9.57 6.43 4.59
N GLN A 75 -8.40 6.47 3.96
CA GLN A 75 -7.16 5.97 4.55
C GLN A 75 -6.37 7.07 5.25
N VAL A 76 -5.97 6.77 6.49
CA VAL A 76 -5.12 7.62 7.33
C VAL A 76 -3.65 7.57 6.89
N HIS A 77 -3.26 6.49 6.19
CA HIS A 77 -1.92 6.26 5.69
C HIS A 77 -1.96 5.69 4.28
N THR A 78 -0.89 5.92 3.51
CA THR A 78 -0.75 5.25 2.21
C THR A 78 -0.41 3.76 2.41
N GLU A 79 -1.16 2.88 1.74
CA GLU A 79 -0.95 1.44 1.73
C GLU A 79 -0.60 0.96 0.33
N TYR A 80 0.33 0.00 0.25
CA TYR A 80 0.77 -0.63 -0.98
C TYR A 80 0.48 -2.14 -0.90
N VAL A 81 -0.16 -2.69 -1.92
CA VAL A 81 -0.50 -4.11 -2.00
C VAL A 81 0.06 -4.68 -3.29
N VAL A 82 0.88 -5.72 -3.17
CA VAL A 82 1.35 -6.56 -4.27
C VAL A 82 0.78 -7.97 -4.10
N PHE A 83 0.63 -8.69 -5.21
CA PHE A 83 -0.06 -9.99 -5.23
C PHE A 83 0.91 -11.14 -5.47
N GLU A 84 2.08 -10.87 -6.06
CA GLU A 84 3.09 -11.88 -6.34
C GLU A 84 4.30 -11.74 -5.40
N ARG A 85 4.77 -12.88 -4.88
CA ARG A 85 5.92 -12.93 -3.95
C ARG A 85 7.20 -12.39 -4.60
N THR A 86 7.33 -12.56 -5.91
CA THR A 86 8.48 -12.11 -6.69
C THR A 86 8.60 -10.59 -6.75
N GLN A 87 7.54 -9.85 -6.40
CA GLN A 87 7.57 -8.38 -6.35
C GLN A 87 8.26 -7.83 -5.10
N ILE A 88 8.64 -8.67 -4.13
CA ILE A 88 9.19 -8.24 -2.85
C ILE A 88 10.60 -8.78 -2.67
N TYR A 89 11.53 -7.89 -2.35
CA TYR A 89 12.87 -8.22 -1.90
C TYR A 89 13.12 -7.61 -0.50
N PRO A 90 13.18 -8.43 0.57
CA PRO A 90 13.54 -7.94 1.90
C PRO A 90 14.98 -7.44 1.91
N GLU A 91 15.18 -6.14 2.14
CA GLU A 91 16.50 -5.53 2.03
C GLU A 91 17.15 -5.37 3.42
N TYR A 92 16.38 -4.95 4.43
CA TYR A 92 16.87 -4.78 5.79
C TYR A 92 15.86 -5.21 6.85
N VAL A 93 16.37 -5.61 8.01
CA VAL A 93 15.60 -5.77 9.25
C VAL A 93 16.02 -4.67 10.22
N LEU A 94 15.10 -3.77 10.53
CA LEU A 94 15.33 -2.65 11.43
C LEU A 94 14.86 -3.01 12.83
N LYS A 95 15.78 -2.99 13.81
CA LYS A 95 15.48 -3.14 15.23
C LYS A 95 15.38 -1.78 15.89
N PHE A 96 14.34 -1.55 16.69
CA PHE A 96 14.11 -0.27 17.36
C PHE A 96 13.40 -0.41 18.71
N LYS A 97 13.49 0.64 19.52
CA LYS A 97 12.70 0.86 20.75
C LYS A 97 11.96 2.19 20.60
N VAL A 98 10.69 2.22 21.04
CA VAL A 98 9.93 3.47 21.14
C VAL A 98 10.12 3.98 22.56
N VAL A 99 10.66 5.19 22.71
CA VAL A 99 10.85 5.88 23.99
C VAL A 99 9.62 6.71 24.29
#